data_AF-A0A3K0PGV1-F1
#
_entry.id   AF-A0A3K0PGV1-F1
#
_cell.length_a   1.000
_cell.length_b   1.000
_cell.length_c   1.000
_cell.angle_alpha   90.00
_cell.angle_beta   90.00
_cell.angle_gamma   90.00
#
_symmetry.space_group_name_H-M   'P 1'
#
loop_
_entity.id
_entity.type
_entity.pdbx_description
1 polymer ?
#
loop_
_entity_poly.entity_id
_entity_poly.type
_entity_poly.pdbx_seq_one_letter_code
_entity_poly.pdbx_strand_id
1 'polypeptide(L)'
;MSKAEHKKRIRKLMIHAINEAVRSGVIPLMFRYRRMTAEGYANITVCGRPTVINWCDTGHDELRVSVWWDYQPEAQPGQGKYKSKELALLFPDVNRDCLRFVVGACASCYFDYWHKGILSDRGKEFFALYVRESTASYIDELEEVEPFIYSISELSRPLQRIIKSPAGGKHGKYFK
;
A
#
# COMPACT_ATOMS: atom_id res chain seq x y z
N MET A 1 7.53 18.82 11.34
CA MET A 1 6.25 18.26 10.86
C MET A 1 5.61 17.45 11.97
N SER A 2 4.35 17.72 12.32
CA SER A 2 3.65 16.92 13.33
C SER A 2 3.27 15.54 12.76
N LYS A 3 3.14 14.56 13.65
CA LYS A 3 2.69 13.21 13.29
C LYS A 3 1.29 13.21 12.65
N ALA A 4 0.43 14.14 13.05
CA ALA A 4 -0.93 14.28 12.53
C ALA A 4 -0.94 14.78 11.08
N GLU A 5 -0.16 15.83 10.77
CA GLU A 5 -0.03 16.34 9.40
C GLU A 5 0.57 15.28 8.47
N HIS A 6 1.59 14.56 8.94
CA HIS A 6 2.18 13.48 8.17
C HIS A 6 1.15 12.40 7.83
N LYS A 7 0.36 11.96 8.81
CA LYS A 7 -0.73 11.00 8.60
C LYS A 7 -1.79 11.53 7.63
N LYS A 8 -2.17 12.81 7.74
CA LYS A 8 -3.14 13.46 6.83
C LYS A 8 -2.63 13.43 5.38
N ARG A 9 -1.39 13.82 5.15
CA ARG A 9 -0.75 13.80 3.82
C ARG A 9 -0.74 12.42 3.21
N ILE A 10 -0.27 11.42 3.97
CA ILE A 10 -0.25 10.03 3.53
C ILE A 10 -1.66 9.55 3.15
N ARG A 11 -2.66 9.79 4.02
CA ARG A 11 -4.03 9.35 3.76
C ARG A 11 -4.57 9.94 2.47
N LYS A 12 -4.39 11.25 2.29
CA LYS A 12 -4.83 11.97 1.09
C LYS A 12 -4.18 11.41 -0.17
N LEU A 13 -2.86 11.27 -0.17
CA LEU A 13 -2.11 10.72 -1.30
C LEU A 13 -2.52 9.27 -1.63
N MET A 14 -2.65 8.42 -0.61
CA MET A 14 -3.00 7.02 -0.81
C MET A 14 -4.38 6.85 -1.42
N ILE A 15 -5.37 7.65 -1.02
CA ILE A 15 -6.71 7.58 -1.63
C ILE A 15 -6.63 8.00 -3.12
N HIS A 16 -5.90 9.07 -3.45
CA HIS A 16 -5.66 9.44 -4.85
C HIS A 16 -5.00 8.31 -5.65
N ALA A 17 -3.96 7.70 -5.10
CA ALA A 17 -3.23 6.63 -5.78
C ALA A 17 -4.10 5.39 -6.02
N ILE A 18 -4.84 4.93 -5.00
CA ILE A 18 -5.72 3.76 -5.13
C ILE A 18 -6.90 4.06 -6.06
N ASN A 19 -7.50 5.26 -5.98
CA ASN A 19 -8.53 5.69 -6.94
C ASN A 19 -8.05 5.58 -8.38
N GLU A 20 -6.85 6.08 -8.67
CA GLU A 20 -6.28 6.04 -10.01
C GLU A 20 -5.95 4.60 -10.43
N ALA A 21 -5.41 3.78 -9.53
CA ALA A 21 -5.14 2.37 -9.77
C ALA A 21 -6.42 1.59 -10.13
N VAL A 22 -7.53 1.90 -9.46
CA VAL A 22 -8.83 1.27 -9.72
C VAL A 22 -9.40 1.74 -11.06
N ARG A 23 -9.35 3.05 -11.34
CA ARG A 23 -9.85 3.63 -12.61
C ARG A 23 -9.08 3.14 -13.83
N SER A 24 -7.76 3.04 -13.72
CA SER A 24 -6.88 2.51 -14.78
C SER A 24 -6.92 0.98 -14.90
N GLY A 25 -7.60 0.29 -13.97
CA GLY A 25 -7.73 -1.17 -13.98
C GLY A 25 -6.50 -1.92 -13.48
N VAL A 26 -5.51 -1.24 -12.90
CA VAL A 26 -4.36 -1.85 -12.19
C VAL A 26 -4.84 -2.64 -10.98
N ILE A 27 -5.77 -2.07 -10.21
CA ILE A 27 -6.50 -2.78 -9.15
C ILE A 27 -7.91 -3.09 -9.70
N PRO A 28 -8.14 -4.30 -10.23
CA PRO A 28 -9.39 -4.65 -10.89
C PRO A 28 -10.52 -4.89 -9.89
N LEU A 29 -11.30 -3.85 -9.56
CA LEU A 29 -12.48 -3.98 -8.70
C LEU A 29 -13.81 -4.09 -9.46
N MET A 30 -13.85 -3.68 -10.73
CA MET A 30 -15.08 -3.64 -11.53
C MET A 30 -15.43 -4.96 -12.20
N PHE A 31 -14.48 -5.90 -12.31
CA PHE A 31 -14.68 -7.16 -13.02
C PHE A 31 -14.79 -8.32 -12.04
N ARG A 32 -15.96 -8.99 -12.01
CA ARG A 32 -16.23 -10.12 -11.09
C ARG A 32 -15.22 -11.28 -11.17
N TYR A 33 -14.50 -11.39 -12.29
CA TYR A 33 -13.60 -12.51 -12.56
C TYR A 33 -12.11 -12.14 -12.62
N ARG A 34 -11.76 -10.86 -12.46
CA ARG A 34 -10.39 -10.40 -12.65
C ARG A 34 -9.71 -10.20 -11.30
N ARG A 35 -9.03 -11.22 -10.80
CA ARG A 35 -8.20 -11.12 -9.59
C ARG A 35 -6.86 -10.47 -9.93
N MET A 36 -6.26 -9.80 -8.94
CA MET A 36 -4.86 -9.42 -9.05
C MET A 36 -3.98 -10.68 -9.05
N THR A 37 -2.82 -10.59 -9.67
CA THR A 37 -1.78 -11.61 -9.56
C THR A 37 -1.25 -11.67 -8.12
N ALA A 38 -0.66 -12.80 -7.74
CA ALA A 38 -0.06 -12.98 -6.42
C ALA A 38 1.04 -11.96 -6.12
N GLU A 39 1.69 -11.42 -7.15
CA GLU A 39 2.58 -10.27 -7.04
C GLU A 39 2.60 -9.51 -8.36
N GLY A 40 2.97 -8.25 -8.31
CA GLY A 40 3.11 -7.44 -9.51
C GLY A 40 3.35 -5.97 -9.22
N TYR A 41 3.54 -5.21 -10.28
CA TYR A 41 3.63 -3.76 -10.22
C TYR A 41 3.08 -3.14 -11.49
N ALA A 42 2.74 -1.86 -11.39
CA ALA A 42 2.35 -1.02 -12.50
C ALA A 42 2.94 0.38 -12.32
N ASN A 43 3.31 0.98 -13.46
CA ASN A 43 3.65 2.39 -13.53
C ASN A 43 2.41 3.16 -13.96
N ILE A 44 1.98 4.11 -13.16
CA ILE A 44 0.84 4.99 -13.44
C ILE A 44 1.19 6.45 -13.13
N THR A 45 0.32 7.37 -13.50
CA THR A 45 0.45 8.78 -13.15
C THR A 45 -0.60 9.13 -12.11
N VAL A 46 -0.17 9.56 -10.92
CA VAL A 46 -1.08 9.98 -9.82
C VAL A 46 -0.82 11.45 -9.54
N CYS A 47 -1.86 12.29 -9.62
CA CYS A 47 -1.75 13.73 -9.42
C CYS A 47 -0.63 14.38 -10.26
N GLY A 48 -0.51 13.97 -11.52
CA GLY A 48 0.49 14.48 -12.47
C GLY A 48 1.92 13.98 -12.24
N ARG A 49 2.15 13.02 -11.34
CA ARG A 49 3.49 12.55 -10.97
C ARG A 49 3.67 11.07 -11.27
N PRO A 50 4.87 10.65 -11.74
CA PRO A 50 5.17 9.25 -11.98
C PRO A 50 5.05 8.46 -10.68
N THR A 51 4.29 7.37 -10.71
CA THR A 51 3.97 6.59 -9.53
C THR A 51 4.10 5.10 -9.82
N VAL A 52 4.81 4.39 -8.96
CA VAL A 52 4.80 2.92 -8.95
C VAL A 52 3.75 2.47 -7.96
N ILE A 53 2.86 1.58 -8.38
CA ILE A 53 2.02 0.80 -7.49
C ILE A 53 2.47 -0.64 -7.61
N ASN A 54 2.84 -1.25 -6.49
CA ASN A 54 3.15 -2.67 -6.43
C ASN A 54 2.27 -3.39 -5.42
N TRP A 55 2.15 -4.69 -5.61
CA TRP A 55 1.38 -5.54 -4.74
C TRP A 55 2.03 -6.90 -4.55
N CYS A 56 1.78 -7.48 -3.39
CA CYS A 56 1.99 -8.90 -3.16
C CYS A 56 0.87 -9.49 -2.31
N ASP A 57 0.54 -10.74 -2.56
CA ASP A 57 -0.39 -11.53 -1.78
C ASP A 57 0.23 -11.84 -0.42
N THR A 58 -0.57 -11.67 0.62
CA THR A 58 -0.20 -11.95 2.01
C THR A 58 -0.98 -13.13 2.59
N GLY A 59 -1.74 -13.82 1.73
CA GLY A 59 -2.69 -14.86 2.09
C GLY A 59 -4.06 -14.27 2.46
N HIS A 60 -5.06 -15.15 2.63
CA HIS A 60 -6.40 -14.78 3.11
C HIS A 60 -7.14 -13.73 2.25
N ASP A 61 -6.92 -13.73 0.93
CA ASP A 61 -7.48 -12.75 -0.02
C ASP A 61 -7.04 -11.29 0.30
N GLU A 62 -5.93 -11.14 1.02
CA GLU A 62 -5.33 -9.87 1.40
C GLU A 62 -4.08 -9.59 0.56
N LEU A 63 -4.07 -8.44 -0.11
CA LEU A 63 -2.91 -7.94 -0.82
C LEU A 63 -2.27 -6.83 0.00
N ARG A 64 -0.95 -6.84 0.09
CA ARG A 64 -0.19 -5.66 0.46
C ARG A 64 -0.03 -4.80 -0.78
N VAL A 65 -0.51 -3.56 -0.74
CA VAL A 65 -0.32 -2.58 -1.82
C VAL A 65 0.65 -1.50 -1.35
N SER A 66 1.66 -1.22 -2.15
CA SER A 66 2.66 -0.19 -1.88
C SER A 66 2.68 0.83 -3.00
N VAL A 67 2.74 2.12 -2.64
CA VAL A 67 2.71 3.25 -3.56
C VAL A 67 4.01 4.04 -3.40
N TRP A 68 4.74 4.23 -4.49
CA TRP A 68 5.92 5.08 -4.56
C TRP A 68 5.61 6.25 -5.50
N TRP A 69 5.30 7.40 -4.91
CA TRP A 69 4.84 8.59 -5.63
C TRP A 69 5.97 9.57 -5.90
N ASP A 70 5.93 10.22 -7.07
CA ASP A 70 7.04 11.01 -7.62
C ASP A 70 8.33 10.17 -7.67
N TYR A 71 8.19 8.92 -8.16
CA TYR A 71 9.30 7.97 -8.25
C TYR A 71 10.14 8.22 -9.49
N GLN A 72 11.43 8.47 -9.28
CA GLN A 72 12.44 8.83 -10.28
C GLN A 72 13.71 7.99 -10.03
N PRO A 73 13.75 6.71 -10.46
CA PRO A 73 14.90 5.84 -10.22
C PRO A 73 16.20 6.36 -10.84
N GLU A 74 16.10 7.18 -11.90
CA GLU A 74 17.25 7.79 -12.57
C GLU A 74 17.88 8.94 -11.77
N ALA A 75 17.18 9.50 -10.78
CA ALA A 75 17.68 10.60 -9.96
C ALA A 75 18.68 10.14 -8.88
N GLN A 76 18.98 8.85 -8.81
CA GLN A 76 19.91 8.29 -7.83
C GLN A 76 21.35 8.74 -8.11
N PRO A 77 22.05 9.37 -7.14
CA PRO A 77 23.43 9.78 -7.33
C PRO A 77 24.37 8.57 -7.48
N GLY A 78 25.24 8.59 -8.50
CA GLY A 78 26.38 7.68 -8.60
C GLY A 78 26.10 6.26 -9.11
N GLN A 79 24.89 5.93 -9.58
CA GLN A 79 24.59 4.65 -10.21
C GLN A 79 24.09 4.83 -11.66
N GLY A 80 24.72 4.14 -12.61
CA GLY A 80 24.20 4.04 -13.98
C GLY A 80 22.90 3.23 -14.00
N LYS A 81 21.87 3.75 -14.70
CA LYS A 81 20.52 3.16 -14.91
C LYS A 81 20.17 2.08 -13.88
N TYR A 82 19.70 2.51 -12.71
CA TYR A 82 19.17 1.61 -11.69
C TYR A 82 18.02 0.78 -12.28
N LYS A 83 18.30 -0.48 -12.60
CA LYS A 83 17.26 -1.46 -12.91
C LYS A 83 16.71 -1.91 -11.57
N SER A 84 15.61 -1.30 -11.12
CA SER A 84 14.88 -1.78 -9.96
C SER A 84 14.59 -3.26 -10.16
N LYS A 85 15.33 -4.11 -9.43
CA LYS A 85 15.27 -5.57 -9.61
C LYS A 85 14.15 -6.18 -8.78
N GLU A 86 13.60 -5.42 -7.84
CA GLU A 86 12.60 -5.91 -6.90
C GLU A 86 11.55 -4.82 -6.60
N LEU A 87 10.59 -4.71 -7.51
CA LEU A 87 9.47 -3.77 -7.40
C LEU A 87 8.39 -4.26 -6.42
N ALA A 88 8.54 -5.45 -5.84
CA ALA A 88 7.63 -6.02 -4.84
C ALA A 88 8.00 -5.60 -3.40
N LEU A 89 8.79 -4.54 -3.21
CA LEU A 89 9.19 -4.08 -1.88
C LEU A 89 8.28 -2.98 -1.34
N LEU A 90 8.31 -2.81 -0.01
CA LEU A 90 7.61 -1.72 0.68
C LEU A 90 8.12 -0.34 0.25
N PHE A 91 9.42 -0.25 0.02
CA PHE A 91 10.13 0.95 -0.41
C PHE A 91 10.96 0.62 -1.65
N PRO A 92 11.33 1.62 -2.47
CA PRO A 92 12.38 1.45 -3.46
C PRO A 92 13.64 0.85 -2.82
N ASP A 93 14.28 -0.09 -3.50
CA ASP A 93 15.52 -0.74 -3.04
C ASP A 93 16.74 0.19 -3.17
N VAL A 94 16.71 1.23 -2.34
CA VAL A 94 17.78 2.21 -2.21
C VAL A 94 18.09 2.41 -0.73
N ASN A 95 19.32 2.83 -0.44
CA ASN A 95 19.65 3.29 0.90
C ASN A 95 18.69 4.42 1.33
N ARG A 96 18.27 4.44 2.59
CA ARG A 96 17.40 5.47 3.18
C ARG A 96 17.90 6.89 2.93
N ASP A 97 19.21 7.11 2.95
CA ASP A 97 19.80 8.42 2.67
C ASP A 97 19.61 8.86 1.21
N CYS A 98 19.43 7.89 0.31
CA CYS A 98 19.19 8.09 -1.10
C CYS A 98 17.70 8.17 -1.46
N LEU A 99 16.81 7.75 -0.55
CA LEU A 99 15.36 7.71 -0.77
C LEU A 99 14.81 9.08 -1.19
N ARG A 100 15.31 10.16 -0.58
CA ARG A 100 14.93 11.55 -0.89
C ARG A 100 15.21 11.97 -2.34
N PHE A 101 16.15 11.33 -3.02
CA PHE A 101 16.45 11.67 -4.41
C PHE A 101 15.50 10.97 -5.38
N VAL A 102 15.03 9.77 -5.02
CA VAL A 102 14.30 8.91 -5.95
C VAL A 102 12.81 8.85 -5.71
N VAL A 103 12.28 9.26 -4.55
CA VAL A 103 10.84 9.21 -4.28
C VAL A 103 10.38 10.44 -3.49
N GLY A 104 9.22 10.98 -3.86
CA GLY A 104 8.57 12.07 -3.13
C GLY A 104 7.78 11.57 -1.93
N ALA A 105 7.03 10.49 -2.06
CA ALA A 105 6.34 9.87 -0.94
C ALA A 105 6.17 8.36 -1.12
N CYS A 106 6.17 7.63 -0.02
CA CYS A 106 5.96 6.19 -0.01
C CYS A 106 5.02 5.82 1.13
N ALA A 107 4.05 4.95 0.83
CA ALA A 107 3.20 4.35 1.83
C ALA A 107 2.67 3.01 1.33
N SER A 108 2.32 2.16 2.27
CA SER A 108 1.71 0.86 2.01
C SER A 108 0.42 0.73 2.78
N CYS A 109 -0.51 -0.02 2.21
CA CYS A 109 -1.73 -0.45 2.87
C CYS A 109 -1.94 -1.93 2.64
N TYR A 110 -2.91 -2.46 3.37
CA TYR A 110 -3.46 -3.76 3.07
C TYR A 110 -4.81 -3.60 2.39
N PHE A 111 -5.02 -4.33 1.31
CA PHE A 111 -6.22 -4.32 0.50
C PHE A 111 -6.88 -5.70 0.55
N ASP A 112 -8.11 -5.76 1.04
CA ASP A 112 -8.95 -6.95 1.00
C ASP A 112 -9.72 -6.98 -0.31
N TYR A 113 -9.43 -7.99 -1.12
CA TYR A 113 -10.04 -8.14 -2.43
C TYR A 113 -11.52 -8.56 -2.34
N TRP A 114 -11.88 -9.37 -1.33
CA TRP A 114 -13.24 -9.88 -1.16
C TRP A 114 -14.21 -8.76 -0.78
N HIS A 115 -13.82 -7.95 0.21
CA HIS A 115 -14.61 -6.81 0.68
C HIS A 115 -14.36 -5.52 -0.10
N LYS A 116 -13.44 -5.57 -1.08
CA LYS A 116 -13.04 -4.43 -1.92
C LYS A 116 -12.73 -3.21 -1.07
N GLY A 117 -11.70 -3.31 -0.24
CA GLY A 117 -11.41 -2.22 0.68
C GLY A 117 -10.03 -2.25 1.29
N ILE A 118 -9.61 -1.08 1.77
CA ILE A 118 -8.40 -0.91 2.57
C ILE A 118 -8.71 -1.34 4.01
N LEU A 119 -7.84 -2.17 4.58
CA LEU A 119 -7.97 -2.61 5.96
C LEU A 119 -7.37 -1.58 6.92
N SER A 120 -8.14 -1.17 7.92
CA SER A 120 -7.75 -0.22 8.96
C SER A 120 -7.90 -0.80 10.36
N ASP A 121 -6.82 -0.84 11.13
CA ASP A 121 -6.85 -1.13 12.56
C ASP A 121 -6.85 0.18 13.36
N ARG A 122 -8.02 0.62 13.84
CA ARG A 122 -8.19 1.84 14.65
C ARG A 122 -7.57 3.08 13.99
N GLY A 123 -7.86 3.26 12.70
CA GLY A 123 -7.32 4.36 11.90
C GLY A 123 -5.85 4.19 11.52
N LYS A 124 -5.28 2.99 11.60
CA LYS A 124 -3.93 2.66 11.10
C LYS A 124 -4.01 1.91 9.76
N GLU A 125 -4.63 2.54 8.78
CA GLU A 125 -4.75 1.98 7.42
C GLU A 125 -3.43 1.98 6.62
N PHE A 126 -2.48 2.86 6.97
CA PHE A 126 -1.23 3.03 6.21
C PHE A 126 0.01 2.80 7.07
N PHE A 127 1.02 2.17 6.49
CA PHE A 127 2.32 1.86 7.10
C PHE A 127 3.45 1.98 6.08
N ALA A 128 4.70 1.80 6.51
CA ALA A 128 5.89 2.03 5.67
C ALA A 128 5.88 3.45 5.05
N LEU A 129 5.77 4.45 5.93
CA LEU A 129 5.50 5.84 5.56
C LEU A 129 6.79 6.65 5.34
N TYR A 130 6.83 7.38 4.24
CA TYR A 130 7.84 8.38 3.92
C TYR A 130 7.21 9.53 3.14
N VAL A 131 7.58 10.76 3.47
CA VAL A 131 7.26 11.96 2.68
C VAL A 131 8.49 12.84 2.65
N ARG A 132 8.99 13.14 1.46
CA ARG A 132 10.06 14.10 1.23
C ARG A 132 9.53 15.49 1.52
N GLU A 133 10.32 16.27 2.24
CA GLU A 133 9.94 17.60 2.70
C GLU A 133 9.56 18.52 1.54
N SER A 134 10.35 18.52 0.46
CA SER A 134 10.09 19.35 -0.73
C SER A 134 8.82 18.98 -1.49
N THR A 135 8.24 17.80 -1.26
CA THR A 135 6.99 17.38 -1.89
C THR A 135 5.76 17.51 -0.98
N ALA A 136 5.97 17.82 0.30
CA ALA A 136 4.90 17.85 1.29
C ALA A 136 3.82 18.90 0.96
N SER A 137 4.24 20.09 0.51
CA SER A 137 3.33 21.18 0.11
C SER A 137 2.41 20.80 -1.05
N TYR A 138 2.93 20.08 -2.05
CA TYR A 138 2.12 19.60 -3.17
C TYR A 138 1.00 18.68 -2.71
N ILE A 139 1.24 17.85 -1.69
CA ILE A 139 0.20 16.97 -1.12
C ILE A 139 -0.84 17.79 -0.35
N ASP A 140 -0.40 18.85 0.35
CA ASP A 140 -1.30 19.75 1.07
C ASP A 140 -2.27 20.46 0.12
N GLU A 141 -1.80 20.81 -1.08
CA GLU A 141 -2.58 21.47 -2.14
C GLU A 141 -3.56 20.56 -2.89
N LEU A 142 -3.42 19.22 -2.81
CA LEU A 142 -4.36 18.31 -3.46
C LEU A 142 -5.80 18.52 -2.96
N GLU A 143 -6.80 18.10 -3.69
CA GLU A 143 -8.16 18.07 -3.15
C GLU A 143 -8.33 16.86 -2.21
N GLU A 144 -9.22 16.97 -1.22
CA GLU A 144 -9.67 15.80 -0.47
C GLU A 144 -10.66 15.03 -1.34
N VAL A 145 -10.42 13.72 -1.50
CA VAL A 145 -11.24 12.83 -2.32
C VAL A 145 -11.68 11.62 -1.51
N GLU A 146 -12.81 11.05 -1.89
CA GLU A 146 -13.33 9.83 -1.31
C GLU A 146 -12.83 8.58 -2.07
N PRO A 147 -12.77 7.42 -1.40
CA PRO A 147 -12.59 6.12 -2.03
C PRO A 147 -13.56 5.89 -3.22
N PHE A 148 -13.01 5.59 -4.38
CA PHE A 148 -13.79 5.29 -5.58
C PHE A 148 -14.11 3.80 -5.64
N ILE A 149 -15.37 3.43 -5.40
CA ILE A 149 -15.90 2.05 -5.50
C ILE A 149 -15.23 0.99 -4.59
N TYR A 150 -14.45 1.43 -3.61
CA TYR A 150 -13.91 0.62 -2.51
C TYR A 150 -14.21 1.31 -1.17
N SER A 151 -14.02 0.60 -0.07
CA SER A 151 -14.19 1.16 1.29
C SER A 151 -12.88 1.21 2.07
N ILE A 152 -12.82 2.00 3.15
CA ILE A 152 -11.78 1.87 4.18
C ILE A 152 -12.48 1.22 5.37
N SER A 153 -12.25 -0.08 5.56
CA SER A 153 -12.94 -0.87 6.57
C SER A 153 -12.19 -0.87 7.90
N GLU A 154 -12.90 -0.64 9.01
CA GLU A 154 -12.36 -0.79 10.36
C GLU A 154 -12.28 -2.26 10.78
N LEU A 155 -11.52 -3.06 10.04
CA LEU A 155 -11.26 -4.45 10.38
C LEU A 155 -9.98 -4.57 11.23
N SER A 156 -10.12 -5.19 12.40
CA SER A 156 -8.98 -5.46 13.29
C SER A 156 -8.04 -6.47 12.63
N ARG A 157 -6.80 -6.04 12.34
CA ARG A 157 -5.75 -6.95 11.83
C ARG A 157 -4.96 -7.62 12.95
N PRO A 158 -4.42 -8.83 12.68
CA PRO A 158 -4.66 -9.64 11.48
C PRO A 158 -6.05 -10.33 11.55
N LEU A 159 -6.69 -10.61 10.41
CA LEU A 159 -7.86 -11.52 10.36
C LEU A 159 -7.52 -12.89 11.01
N GLN A 160 -6.23 -13.25 11.08
CA GLN A 160 -5.71 -14.39 11.85
C GLN A 160 -6.12 -14.40 13.35
N ARG A 161 -6.39 -13.25 13.99
CA ARG A 161 -6.83 -13.22 15.40
C ARG A 161 -8.31 -13.54 15.60
N ILE A 162 -9.13 -13.46 14.55
CA ILE A 162 -10.56 -13.74 14.62
C ILE A 162 -10.82 -15.25 14.52
N ILE A 163 -10.01 -15.97 13.75
CA ILE A 163 -10.02 -17.45 13.74
C ILE A 163 -9.12 -17.93 14.89
N LYS A 164 -9.61 -17.84 16.13
CA LYS A 164 -9.16 -18.81 17.13
C LYS A 164 -9.63 -20.18 16.63
N SER A 165 -8.71 -21.03 16.18
CA SER A 165 -9.00 -22.45 16.04
C SER A 165 -9.70 -22.92 17.32
N PRO A 166 -10.83 -23.65 17.26
CA PRO A 166 -11.38 -24.26 18.46
C PRO A 166 -10.26 -25.10 19.06
N ALA A 167 -9.95 -24.86 20.34
CA ALA A 167 -8.89 -25.56 21.04
C ALA A 167 -9.11 -27.06 20.84
N GLY A 168 -8.26 -27.67 20.00
CA GLY A 168 -8.29 -29.09 19.71
C GLY A 168 -8.20 -29.87 21.01
N GLY A 169 -9.20 -30.69 21.26
CA GLY A 169 -9.36 -31.46 22.48
C GLY A 169 -8.13 -32.32 22.79
N LYS A 170 -7.69 -32.27 24.04
CA LYS A 170 -6.88 -33.35 24.60
C LYS A 170 -7.84 -34.49 24.96
N HIS A 171 -7.94 -35.49 24.09
CA HIS A 171 -8.41 -36.81 24.49
C HIS A 171 -7.40 -37.38 25.49
N GLY A 172 -7.73 -37.30 26.78
CA GLY A 172 -7.04 -38.03 27.83
C GLY A 172 -7.34 -39.51 27.69
N LYS A 173 -6.36 -40.28 27.21
CA LYS A 173 -6.38 -41.74 27.28
C LYS A 173 -6.29 -42.15 28.75
N TYR A 174 -7.32 -42.80 29.27
CA TYR A 174 -7.19 -43.63 30.46
C TYR A 174 -6.46 -44.92 30.05
N PHE A 175 -5.31 -45.18 30.66
CA PHE A 175 -4.75 -46.53 30.71
C PHE A 175 -4.17 -46.79 32.10
N LYS A 176 -4.73 -47.85 32.70
CA LYS A 176 -4.41 -48.59 33.93
C LYS A 176 -4.66 -47.88 35.27
#